data_AF-L8WZW0-F1
#
_entry.id   AF-L8WZW0-F1
#
_cell.length_a   1.000
_cell.length_b   1.000
_cell.length_c   1.000
_cell.angle_alpha   90.00
_cell.angle_beta   90.00
_cell.angle_gamma   90.00
#
_symmetry.space_group_name_H-M   'P 1'
#
loop_
_entity.id
_entity.type
_entity.pdbx_description
1 polymer ?
#
loop_
_entity_poly.entity_id
_entity_poly.type
_entity_poly.pdbx_seq_one_letter_code
_entity_poly.pdbx_strand_id
1 'polypeptide(L)'
;MRETPSISGRYENEAFRFLEIIASQVREHAMINVPNTTPLKVAGNITPLSTRNNTSRPDGYFYFGDHDSGNVDWENIITPMELKNKDDPKNRTDHFVKVVWSMHQVMRDDPCRRYVHGLTCEGTTARLWFNNRCDIVASDEFDVNKARVQDWRSPIIIMLSTLLATPSEIGYDPTILKVAPSPGSTNQDREPCYDITIHSPDTGERTMYRTTRVISDVGVDGKVGRGTRVWEVKKLANNEPTGPLYVLKDVWSHPDREAEHVKLKTIRGEQEAYAEHFLTPLDYGFVPPNPEIPALPDSTDKTLGSEKPFDPTGVVLNLHPESFVITMLRSITSTPRDSVEKPDDVPGPPQPRFCAFGCLSKRPRQYCRIVFREIGTPVHNLRIFADTFIAIQGGMKGEEESCEVELSTTNTTNLRKDFIEHPTGAGFRKNKETGRDYGPGVCEED
;
A
#
# COMPACT_ATOMS: atom_id res chain seq x y z
N MET A 1 18.34 -31.98 -5.05
CA MET A 1 17.04 -32.53 -5.50
C MET A 1 17.27 -33.89 -6.15
N ARG A 2 16.37 -34.88 -5.98
CA ARG A 2 16.52 -36.21 -6.62
C ARG A 2 15.93 -36.29 -8.03
N GLU A 3 14.94 -35.45 -8.34
CA GLU A 3 14.23 -35.40 -9.62
C GLU A 3 13.80 -33.97 -9.93
N THR A 4 13.97 -33.52 -11.17
CA THR A 4 13.67 -32.14 -11.61
C THR A 4 12.18 -31.95 -11.86
N PRO A 5 11.55 -30.81 -11.51
CA PRO A 5 10.11 -30.60 -11.70
C PRO A 5 9.65 -30.85 -13.14
N SER A 6 10.46 -30.44 -14.11
CA SER A 6 10.20 -30.58 -15.55
C SER A 6 10.14 -32.03 -16.04
N ILE A 7 10.78 -32.96 -15.34
CA ILE A 7 10.89 -34.38 -15.71
C ILE A 7 9.95 -35.25 -14.88
N SER A 8 9.51 -34.77 -13.70
CA SER A 8 8.71 -35.53 -12.74
C SER A 8 7.35 -36.05 -13.25
N GLY A 9 6.77 -35.38 -14.26
CA GLY A 9 5.42 -35.67 -14.75
C GLY A 9 4.29 -35.37 -13.76
N ARG A 10 4.60 -34.82 -12.58
CA ARG A 10 3.63 -34.49 -11.52
C ARG A 10 3.07 -33.10 -11.68
N TYR A 11 1.95 -32.82 -11.02
CA TYR A 11 1.44 -31.45 -10.90
C TYR A 11 2.41 -30.57 -10.08
N GLU A 12 2.36 -29.25 -10.31
CA GLU A 12 3.30 -28.28 -9.74
C GLU A 12 3.35 -28.34 -8.20
N ASN A 13 2.20 -28.48 -7.55
CA ASN A 13 2.08 -28.59 -6.10
C ASN A 13 2.78 -29.84 -5.53
N GLU A 14 2.94 -30.90 -6.32
CA GLU A 14 3.67 -32.10 -5.93
C GLU A 14 5.16 -32.01 -6.31
N ALA A 15 5.43 -31.49 -7.51
CA ALA A 15 6.78 -31.37 -8.06
C ALA A 15 7.66 -30.41 -7.24
N PHE A 16 7.08 -29.34 -6.70
CA PHE A 16 7.78 -28.35 -5.89
C PHE A 16 7.71 -28.58 -4.38
N ARG A 17 7.00 -29.62 -3.92
CA ARG A 17 6.83 -29.92 -2.48
C ARG A 17 8.14 -30.10 -1.72
N PHE A 18 9.25 -30.39 -2.42
CA PHE A 18 10.58 -30.42 -1.82
C PHE A 18 10.96 -29.10 -1.14
N LEU A 19 10.42 -27.95 -1.56
CA LEU A 19 10.66 -26.65 -0.93
C LEU A 19 10.16 -26.62 0.52
N GLU A 20 9.02 -27.24 0.81
CA GLU A 20 8.49 -27.37 2.18
C GLU A 20 9.43 -28.19 3.06
N ILE A 21 9.98 -29.26 2.48
CA ILE A 21 10.93 -30.16 3.16
C ILE A 21 12.21 -29.39 3.49
N ILE A 22 12.78 -28.66 2.51
CA ILE A 22 13.99 -27.87 2.73
C ILE A 22 13.74 -26.80 3.80
N ALA A 23 12.66 -26.03 3.70
CA ALA A 23 12.32 -24.99 4.67
C ALA A 23 12.16 -25.57 6.09
N SER A 24 11.51 -26.73 6.22
CA SER A 24 11.34 -27.43 7.50
C SER A 24 12.68 -27.87 8.08
N GLN A 25 13.57 -28.44 7.26
CA GLN A 25 14.90 -28.88 7.67
C GLN A 25 15.81 -27.70 8.05
N VAL A 26 15.77 -26.61 7.29
CA VAL A 26 16.49 -25.37 7.58
C VAL A 26 16.06 -24.82 8.93
N ARG A 27 14.75 -24.76 9.20
CA ARG A 27 14.20 -24.31 10.48
C ARG A 27 14.68 -25.17 11.66
N GLU A 28 14.60 -26.50 11.51
CA GLU A 28 15.03 -27.46 12.54
C GLU A 28 16.53 -27.28 12.88
N HIS A 29 17.38 -27.18 11.86
CA HIS A 29 18.82 -27.05 12.05
C HIS A 29 19.28 -25.67 12.53
N ALA A 30 18.56 -24.61 12.14
CA ALA A 30 18.87 -23.25 12.58
C ALA A 30 18.49 -22.98 14.05
N MET A 31 17.95 -23.98 14.77
CA MET A 31 17.53 -23.88 16.18
C MET A 31 16.63 -22.67 16.45
N ILE A 32 15.78 -22.33 15.47
CA ILE A 32 14.90 -21.16 15.50
C ILE A 32 13.81 -21.44 16.54
N ASN A 33 14.06 -21.08 17.80
CA ASN A 33 13.09 -21.08 18.90
C ASN A 33 12.17 -19.83 18.87
N VAL A 34 11.91 -19.29 17.69
CA VAL A 34 11.20 -18.02 17.53
C VAL A 34 9.71 -18.27 17.79
N PRO A 35 9.03 -17.40 18.58
CA PRO A 35 7.64 -17.61 18.99
C PRO A 35 6.62 -17.63 17.84
N ASN A 36 6.97 -17.09 16.67
CA ASN A 36 6.09 -17.05 15.50
C ASN A 36 6.55 -18.08 14.46
N THR A 37 5.65 -19.00 14.14
CA THR A 37 5.84 -19.99 13.08
C THR A 37 5.76 -19.30 11.71
N THR A 38 6.84 -19.40 10.92
CA THR A 38 6.92 -18.92 9.52
C THR A 38 7.04 -20.09 8.54
N PRO A 39 6.05 -20.99 8.45
CA PRO A 39 6.08 -22.11 7.51
C PRO A 39 6.10 -21.65 6.04
N LEU A 40 6.62 -22.54 5.19
CA LEU A 40 6.47 -22.46 3.73
C LEU A 40 5.40 -23.46 3.33
N LYS A 41 4.45 -23.03 2.51
CA LYS A 41 3.42 -23.88 1.90
C LYS A 41 3.52 -23.76 0.38
N VAL A 42 3.61 -24.90 -0.31
CA VAL A 42 3.40 -24.98 -1.75
C VAL A 42 1.90 -25.14 -1.94
N ALA A 43 1.25 -24.01 -2.12
CA ALA A 43 -0.19 -23.94 -2.26
C ALA A 43 -0.55 -24.43 -3.66
N GLY A 44 -1.42 -25.42 -3.76
CA GLY A 44 -2.03 -25.77 -5.04
C GLY A 44 -2.94 -24.63 -5.53
N ASN A 45 -4.01 -24.98 -6.22
CA ASN A 45 -4.98 -24.01 -6.73
C ASN A 45 -5.92 -23.46 -5.63
N ILE A 46 -5.37 -22.91 -4.54
CA ILE A 46 -6.08 -22.41 -3.36
C ILE A 46 -6.07 -20.88 -3.38
N THR A 47 -7.23 -20.27 -3.14
CA THR A 47 -7.35 -18.82 -2.97
C THR A 47 -7.18 -18.49 -1.49
N PRO A 48 -6.15 -17.70 -1.09
CA PRO A 48 -6.02 -17.22 0.29
C PRO A 48 -7.20 -16.30 0.66
N LEU A 49 -7.54 -16.24 1.94
CA LEU A 49 -8.60 -15.36 2.45
C LEU A 49 -8.18 -13.90 2.30
N SER A 50 -9.12 -13.04 1.95
CA SER A 50 -8.93 -11.59 1.89
C SER A 50 -10.21 -10.91 2.32
N THR A 51 -10.08 -9.77 3.00
CA THR A 51 -11.19 -8.84 3.23
C THR A 51 -11.67 -8.16 1.94
N ARG A 52 -10.86 -8.24 0.87
CA ARG A 52 -11.18 -7.74 -0.47
C ARG A 52 -11.61 -8.87 -1.41
N ASN A 53 -12.34 -8.50 -2.46
CA ASN A 53 -12.58 -9.40 -3.58
C ASN A 53 -11.27 -9.73 -4.28
N ASN A 54 -10.75 -10.93 -4.04
CA ASN A 54 -9.50 -11.42 -4.59
C ASN A 54 -9.62 -12.90 -4.96
N THR A 55 -9.35 -13.22 -6.23
CA THR A 55 -9.39 -14.59 -6.76
C THR A 55 -8.00 -15.13 -7.09
N SER A 56 -6.95 -14.43 -6.66
CA SER A 56 -5.56 -14.76 -6.96
C SER A 56 -5.11 -15.97 -6.16
N ARG A 57 -4.25 -16.78 -6.77
CA ARG A 57 -3.83 -18.09 -6.26
C ARG A 57 -2.33 -18.25 -6.46
N PRO A 58 -1.49 -17.77 -5.53
CA PRO A 58 -0.06 -18.01 -5.62
C PRO A 58 0.21 -19.52 -5.48
N ASP A 59 1.16 -20.05 -6.25
CA ASP A 59 1.54 -21.48 -6.25
C ASP A 59 2.32 -21.88 -4.97
N GLY A 60 2.76 -20.91 -4.18
CA GLY A 60 3.39 -21.14 -2.89
C GLY A 60 3.62 -19.84 -2.14
N TYR A 61 3.92 -19.94 -0.84
CA TYR A 61 4.26 -18.78 -0.03
C TYR A 61 4.90 -19.15 1.30
N PHE A 62 5.73 -18.24 1.82
CA PHE A 62 5.97 -18.13 3.25
C PHE A 62 4.82 -17.38 3.91
N TYR A 63 4.42 -17.74 5.13
CA TYR A 63 3.37 -17.04 5.86
C TYR A 63 3.55 -17.10 7.37
N PHE A 64 2.91 -16.20 8.12
CA PHE A 64 2.77 -16.30 9.57
C PHE A 64 1.57 -17.18 9.93
N GLY A 65 1.80 -18.18 10.78
CA GLY A 65 0.74 -19.00 11.35
C GLY A 65 1.10 -20.47 11.45
N ASP A 66 0.18 -21.24 12.00
CA ASP A 66 0.42 -22.66 12.24
C ASP A 66 0.39 -23.47 10.94
N HIS A 67 1.24 -24.49 10.92
CA HIS A 67 1.43 -25.39 9.79
C HIS A 67 0.15 -26.14 9.38
N ASP A 68 -0.80 -26.30 10.32
CA ASP A 68 -2.05 -27.04 10.14
C ASP A 68 -3.25 -26.14 9.76
N SER A 69 -3.05 -24.82 9.65
CA SER A 69 -4.12 -23.92 9.23
C SER A 69 -4.41 -24.11 7.73
N GLY A 70 -5.61 -24.60 7.42
CA GLY A 70 -6.03 -24.91 6.05
C GLY A 70 -6.10 -23.67 5.15
N ASN A 71 -6.57 -22.55 5.70
CA ASN A 71 -6.75 -21.28 5.00
C ASN A 71 -5.82 -20.20 5.58
N VAL A 72 -5.05 -19.56 4.71
CA VAL A 72 -4.13 -18.47 5.05
C VAL A 72 -4.72 -17.17 4.54
N ASP A 73 -4.62 -16.10 5.33
CA ASP A 73 -5.02 -14.75 4.94
C ASP A 73 -3.91 -14.10 4.12
N TRP A 74 -4.27 -13.31 3.09
CA TRP A 74 -3.32 -12.48 2.34
C TRP A 74 -2.47 -11.59 3.25
N GLU A 75 -3.04 -11.11 4.36
CA GLU A 75 -2.31 -10.31 5.35
C GLU A 75 -1.20 -11.08 6.08
N ASN A 76 -1.30 -12.42 6.13
CA ASN A 76 -0.31 -13.27 6.76
C ASN A 76 0.76 -13.78 5.78
N ILE A 77 0.60 -13.56 4.48
CA ILE A 77 1.59 -13.98 3.48
C ILE A 77 2.83 -13.07 3.55
N ILE A 78 4.00 -13.71 3.60
CA ILE A 78 5.33 -13.09 3.68
C ILE A 78 5.98 -12.93 2.31
N THR A 79 6.08 -14.04 1.59
CA THR A 79 6.77 -14.08 0.29
C THR A 79 5.95 -14.98 -0.63
N PRO A 80 5.09 -14.41 -1.51
CA PRO A 80 4.39 -15.21 -2.52
C PRO A 80 5.34 -15.80 -3.55
N MET A 81 4.97 -16.95 -4.09
CA MET A 81 5.74 -17.72 -5.06
C MET A 81 4.87 -18.11 -6.25
N GLU A 82 5.44 -18.03 -7.45
CA GLU A 82 4.88 -18.61 -8.67
C GLU A 82 5.81 -19.71 -9.17
N LEU A 83 5.27 -20.92 -9.34
CA LEU A 83 6.03 -22.16 -9.52
C LEU A 83 5.52 -22.88 -10.76
N LYS A 84 6.42 -23.18 -11.69
CA LYS A 84 6.06 -23.74 -12.99
C LYS A 84 7.00 -24.88 -13.32
N ASN A 85 6.44 -26.02 -13.73
CA ASN A 85 7.25 -27.22 -13.96
C ASN A 85 8.28 -27.04 -15.07
N LYS A 86 7.99 -26.21 -16.08
CA LYS A 86 8.85 -26.00 -17.25
C LYS A 86 9.19 -24.53 -17.40
N ASP A 87 10.41 -24.28 -17.83
CA ASP A 87 10.81 -22.99 -18.33
C ASP A 87 10.34 -22.83 -19.78
N ASP A 88 9.24 -22.11 -19.96
CA ASP A 88 8.67 -21.75 -21.26
C ASP A 88 8.86 -20.25 -21.51
N PRO A 89 9.78 -19.87 -22.41
CA PRO A 89 10.03 -18.47 -22.74
C PRO A 89 8.79 -17.69 -23.18
N LYS A 90 7.78 -18.36 -23.76
CA LYS A 90 6.54 -17.70 -24.22
C LYS A 90 5.64 -17.27 -23.07
N ASN A 91 5.66 -18.01 -21.97
CA ASN A 91 4.80 -17.79 -20.80
C ASN A 91 5.54 -17.13 -19.63
N ARG A 92 6.86 -16.96 -19.74
CA ARG A 92 7.68 -16.39 -18.67
C ARG A 92 7.21 -15.01 -18.22
N THR A 93 6.83 -14.14 -19.16
CA THR A 93 6.27 -12.81 -18.84
C THR A 93 4.96 -12.90 -18.05
N ASP A 94 4.08 -13.87 -18.37
CA ASP A 94 2.84 -14.09 -17.62
C ASP A 94 3.13 -14.51 -16.17
N HIS A 95 4.13 -15.36 -15.95
CA HIS A 95 4.56 -15.74 -14.59
C HIS A 95 5.10 -14.54 -13.81
N PHE A 96 5.87 -13.66 -14.45
CA PHE A 96 6.36 -12.44 -13.83
C PHE A 96 5.21 -11.49 -13.47
N VAL A 97 4.20 -11.37 -14.34
CA VAL A 97 2.99 -10.59 -14.04
C VAL A 97 2.24 -11.19 -12.83
N LYS A 98 2.15 -12.51 -12.72
CA LYS A 98 1.50 -13.20 -11.60
C LYS A 98 2.21 -12.97 -10.28
N VAL A 99 3.54 -13.10 -10.21
CA VAL A 99 4.27 -12.85 -8.94
C VAL A 99 4.16 -11.38 -8.53
N VAL A 100 4.23 -10.46 -9.49
CA VAL A 100 4.05 -9.02 -9.25
C VAL A 100 2.64 -8.72 -8.77
N TRP A 101 1.64 -9.41 -9.32
CA TRP A 101 0.26 -9.31 -8.87
C TRP A 101 0.10 -9.82 -7.44
N SER A 102 0.65 -10.99 -7.11
CA SER A 102 0.62 -11.56 -5.75
C SER A 102 1.34 -10.66 -4.73
N MET A 103 2.52 -10.12 -5.06
CA MET A 103 3.22 -9.12 -4.23
C MET A 103 2.37 -7.86 -4.02
N HIS A 104 1.70 -7.39 -5.07
CA HIS A 104 0.79 -6.25 -4.97
C HIS A 104 -0.39 -6.54 -4.03
N GLN A 105 -0.99 -7.73 -4.08
CA GLN A 105 -2.08 -8.09 -3.16
C GLN A 105 -1.61 -8.08 -1.70
N VAL A 106 -0.42 -8.62 -1.41
CA VAL A 106 0.18 -8.54 -0.05
C VAL A 106 0.32 -7.09 0.39
N MET A 107 0.89 -6.23 -0.46
CA MET A 107 1.08 -4.80 -0.16
C MET A 107 -0.25 -4.02 -0.05
N ARG A 108 -1.30 -4.50 -0.69
CA ARG A 108 -2.63 -3.86 -0.75
C ARG A 108 -3.48 -4.24 0.46
N ASP A 109 -3.50 -5.52 0.81
CA ASP A 109 -4.34 -6.06 1.88
C ASP A 109 -3.74 -5.77 3.25
N ASP A 110 -2.41 -5.85 3.42
CA ASP A 110 -1.77 -5.59 4.69
C ASP A 110 -1.24 -4.14 4.79
N PRO A 111 -1.84 -3.26 5.62
CA PRO A 111 -1.35 -1.90 5.82
C PRO A 111 0.00 -1.84 6.54
N CYS A 112 0.44 -2.92 7.17
CA CYS A 112 1.72 -2.99 7.86
C CYS A 112 2.89 -3.13 6.86
N ARG A 113 2.63 -3.35 5.57
CA ARG A 113 3.66 -3.62 4.57
C ARG A 113 4.28 -2.37 3.96
N ARG A 114 5.59 -2.26 4.15
CA ARG A 114 6.48 -1.23 3.56
C ARG A 114 7.11 -1.72 2.26
N TYR A 115 7.45 -3.00 2.20
CA TYR A 115 7.90 -3.71 1.02
C TYR A 115 7.60 -5.21 1.15
N VAL A 116 7.73 -5.95 0.06
CA VAL A 116 7.50 -7.39 -0.02
C VAL A 116 8.51 -8.04 -0.96
N HIS A 117 8.86 -9.29 -0.67
CA HIS A 117 9.62 -10.14 -1.58
C HIS A 117 8.71 -11.13 -2.30
N GLY A 118 9.07 -11.55 -3.51
CA GLY A 118 8.40 -12.63 -4.23
C GLY A 118 9.41 -13.62 -4.80
N LEU A 119 8.97 -14.81 -5.18
CA LEU A 119 9.83 -15.81 -5.81
C LEU A 119 9.17 -16.35 -7.08
N THR A 120 9.94 -16.49 -8.16
CA THR A 120 9.54 -17.32 -9.29
C THR A 120 10.46 -18.52 -9.38
N CYS A 121 9.93 -19.67 -9.79
CA CYS A 121 10.75 -20.83 -10.14
C CYS A 121 10.13 -21.58 -11.33
N GLU A 122 10.78 -21.49 -12.49
CA GLU A 122 10.43 -22.16 -13.72
C GLU A 122 11.39 -23.33 -13.99
N GLY A 123 10.92 -24.56 -13.77
CA GLY A 123 11.76 -25.76 -13.79
C GLY A 123 12.78 -25.75 -12.65
N THR A 124 13.98 -25.25 -12.93
CA THR A 124 15.06 -25.05 -11.93
C THR A 124 15.56 -23.62 -11.87
N THR A 125 15.14 -22.77 -12.80
CA THR A 125 15.55 -21.37 -12.88
C THR A 125 14.65 -20.57 -11.96
N ALA A 126 15.25 -19.83 -11.02
CA ALA A 126 14.51 -19.03 -10.07
C ALA A 126 14.99 -17.57 -10.05
N ARG A 127 14.10 -16.68 -9.63
CA ARG A 127 14.40 -15.26 -9.39
C ARG A 127 13.76 -14.79 -8.08
N LEU A 128 14.50 -13.99 -7.33
CA LEU A 128 13.98 -13.25 -6.20
C LEU A 128 13.47 -11.89 -6.69
N TRP A 129 12.25 -11.56 -6.31
CA TRP A 129 11.59 -10.31 -6.63
C TRP A 129 11.48 -9.45 -5.38
N PHE A 130 11.51 -8.14 -5.57
CA PHE A 130 11.32 -7.14 -4.53
C PHE A 130 10.34 -6.09 -5.03
N ASN A 131 9.40 -5.69 -4.18
CA ASN A 131 8.49 -4.60 -4.46
C ASN A 131 8.33 -3.69 -3.24
N ASN A 132 8.50 -2.38 -3.44
CA ASN A 132 8.12 -1.33 -2.49
C ASN A 132 7.18 -0.32 -3.17
N ARG A 133 6.94 0.83 -2.53
CA ARG A 133 6.02 1.86 -3.05
C ARG A 133 6.56 2.67 -4.23
N CYS A 134 7.81 2.45 -4.65
CA CYS A 134 8.44 3.11 -5.79
C CYS A 134 8.76 2.14 -6.92
N ASP A 135 9.29 0.97 -6.59
CA ASP A 135 9.99 0.12 -7.51
C ASP A 135 9.58 -1.34 -7.40
N ILE A 136 9.75 -2.05 -8.51
CA ILE A 136 9.71 -3.51 -8.61
C ILE A 136 11.05 -3.92 -9.23
N VAL A 137 11.79 -4.75 -8.54
CA VAL A 137 13.12 -5.21 -8.94
C VAL A 137 13.18 -6.73 -8.90
N ALA A 138 13.95 -7.33 -9.80
CA ALA A 138 14.23 -8.76 -9.79
C ALA A 138 15.75 -8.99 -9.70
N SER A 139 16.15 -10.07 -9.05
CA SER A 139 17.52 -10.55 -9.09
C SER A 139 17.88 -11.08 -10.48
N ASP A 140 19.17 -11.29 -10.70
CA ASP A 140 19.63 -12.24 -11.70
C ASP A 140 19.02 -13.63 -11.45
N GLU A 141 18.91 -14.42 -12.51
CA GLU A 141 18.45 -15.79 -12.40
C GLU A 141 19.50 -16.67 -11.73
N PHE A 142 19.03 -17.62 -10.92
CA PHE A 142 19.87 -18.65 -10.32
C PHE A 142 19.22 -20.01 -10.47
N ASP A 143 20.04 -21.06 -10.57
CA ASP A 143 19.53 -22.42 -10.68
C ASP A 143 19.51 -23.11 -9.31
N VAL A 144 18.32 -23.51 -8.85
CA VAL A 144 18.12 -24.12 -7.52
C VAL A 144 18.84 -25.47 -7.34
N ASN A 145 19.37 -26.07 -8.42
CA ASN A 145 20.04 -27.36 -8.43
C ASN A 145 21.53 -27.33 -8.78
N LYS A 146 22.05 -26.25 -9.38
CA LYS A 146 23.45 -26.26 -9.87
C LYS A 146 24.47 -26.17 -8.73
N ALA A 147 25.14 -27.29 -8.49
CA ALA A 147 26.23 -27.39 -7.50
C ALA A 147 27.51 -26.66 -7.90
N ARG A 148 27.87 -26.67 -9.19
CA ARG A 148 29.18 -26.23 -9.70
C ARG A 148 29.45 -24.73 -9.48
N VAL A 149 28.41 -23.89 -9.58
CA VAL A 149 28.47 -22.44 -9.36
C VAL A 149 27.91 -22.02 -8.00
N GLN A 150 27.55 -23.00 -7.15
CA GLN A 150 26.98 -22.79 -5.82
C GLN A 150 25.59 -22.14 -5.78
N ASP A 151 24.89 -21.98 -6.91
CA ASP A 151 23.53 -21.43 -7.00
C ASP A 151 22.50 -22.14 -6.12
N TRP A 152 22.67 -23.44 -5.86
CA TRP A 152 21.83 -24.19 -4.92
C TRP A 152 21.83 -23.60 -3.49
N ARG A 153 22.82 -22.78 -3.13
CA ARG A 153 22.86 -22.06 -1.85
C ARG A 153 21.85 -20.91 -1.82
N SER A 154 21.56 -20.28 -2.96
CA SER A 154 20.62 -19.14 -3.03
C SER A 154 19.24 -19.44 -2.43
N PRO A 155 18.53 -20.54 -2.78
CA PRO A 155 17.26 -20.85 -2.13
C PRO A 155 17.42 -21.07 -0.62
N ILE A 156 18.51 -21.70 -0.17
CA ILE A 156 18.75 -21.91 1.27
C ILE A 156 18.99 -20.58 1.99
N ILE A 157 19.77 -19.68 1.39
CA ILE A 157 20.03 -18.34 1.93
C ILE A 157 18.74 -17.53 1.99
N ILE A 158 17.89 -17.58 0.95
CA ILE A 158 16.59 -16.90 0.92
C ILE A 158 15.70 -17.44 2.04
N MET A 159 15.61 -18.78 2.19
CA MET A 159 14.83 -19.40 3.25
C MET A 159 15.37 -19.03 4.64
N LEU A 160 16.68 -19.14 4.88
CA LEU A 160 17.31 -18.74 6.15
C LEU A 160 17.06 -17.27 6.46
N SER A 161 17.25 -16.38 5.48
CA SER A 161 17.04 -14.93 5.66
C SER A 161 15.58 -14.65 6.02
N THR A 162 14.63 -15.32 5.36
CA THR A 162 13.19 -15.15 5.65
C THR A 162 12.82 -15.68 7.04
N LEU A 163 13.37 -16.83 7.43
CA LEU A 163 13.06 -17.51 8.70
C LEU A 163 13.72 -16.84 9.92
N LEU A 164 14.88 -16.20 9.74
CA LEU A 164 15.63 -15.56 10.82
C LEU A 164 15.34 -14.06 10.95
N ALA A 165 14.76 -13.44 9.92
CA ALA A 165 14.46 -12.02 9.94
C ALA A 165 13.37 -11.67 10.94
N THR A 166 13.55 -10.55 11.63
CA THR A 166 12.50 -9.88 12.37
C THR A 166 11.41 -9.39 11.42
N PRO A 167 10.16 -9.16 11.89
CA PRO A 167 9.11 -8.60 11.04
C PRO A 167 9.53 -7.32 10.30
N SER A 168 10.31 -6.44 10.95
CA SER A 168 10.80 -5.22 10.31
C SER A 168 11.77 -5.48 9.15
N GLU A 169 12.63 -6.51 9.27
CA GLU A 169 13.60 -6.91 8.25
C GLU A 169 12.97 -7.66 7.05
N ILE A 170 11.72 -8.13 7.18
CA ILE A 170 10.91 -8.64 6.05
C ILE A 170 9.81 -7.66 5.62
N GLY A 171 9.93 -6.40 6.02
CA GLY A 171 9.15 -5.30 5.46
C GLY A 171 7.85 -4.95 6.19
N TYR A 172 7.66 -5.42 7.42
CA TYR A 172 6.62 -4.91 8.29
C TYR A 172 7.01 -3.57 8.92
N ASP A 173 6.01 -2.74 9.16
CA ASP A 173 6.12 -1.52 9.93
C ASP A 173 5.93 -1.82 11.43
N PRO A 174 6.96 -1.64 12.26
CA PRO A 174 6.87 -1.90 13.70
C PRO A 174 5.97 -0.91 14.46
N THR A 175 5.53 0.18 13.82
CA THR A 175 4.68 1.20 14.40
C THR A 175 3.19 1.01 14.09
N ILE A 176 2.83 -0.04 13.35
CA ILE A 176 1.45 -0.48 13.12
C ILE A 176 1.28 -1.87 13.70
N LEU A 177 0.37 -2.03 14.66
CA LEU A 177 0.07 -3.31 15.29
C LEU A 177 -1.39 -3.69 15.01
N LYS A 178 -1.60 -4.89 14.46
CA LYS A 178 -2.95 -5.44 14.30
C LYS A 178 -3.53 -5.79 15.68
N VAL A 179 -4.70 -5.25 15.98
CA VAL A 179 -5.40 -5.49 17.25
C VAL A 179 -6.04 -6.87 17.20
N ALA A 180 -5.77 -7.70 18.20
CA ALA A 180 -6.36 -9.02 18.31
C ALA A 180 -7.90 -8.90 18.45
N PRO A 181 -8.69 -9.80 17.82
CA PRO A 181 -10.13 -9.86 18.04
C PRO A 181 -10.43 -10.04 19.54
N SER A 182 -11.47 -9.36 20.04
CA SER A 182 -11.89 -9.54 21.43
C SER A 182 -12.32 -11.00 21.66
N PRO A 183 -12.02 -11.59 22.84
CA PRO A 183 -12.47 -12.94 23.18
C PRO A 183 -14.00 -13.04 23.03
N GLY A 184 -14.47 -13.94 22.16
CA GLY A 184 -15.90 -14.13 21.89
C GLY A 184 -16.49 -13.33 20.72
N SER A 185 -15.70 -12.51 20.02
CA SER A 185 -16.16 -11.92 18.75
C SER A 185 -16.07 -12.96 17.62
N THR A 186 -17.20 -13.42 17.12
CA THR A 186 -17.30 -14.40 16.02
C THR A 186 -17.19 -13.77 14.62
N ASN A 187 -16.86 -12.48 14.53
CA ASN A 187 -17.08 -11.75 13.28
C ASN A 187 -15.85 -11.85 12.37
N GLN A 188 -15.84 -12.88 11.53
CA GLN A 188 -15.03 -12.92 10.30
C GLN A 188 -15.28 -11.70 9.38
N ASP A 189 -16.37 -10.96 9.59
CA ASP A 189 -16.78 -9.82 8.77
C ASP A 189 -16.38 -8.43 9.32
N ARG A 190 -15.66 -8.34 10.46
CA ARG A 190 -15.21 -7.03 10.96
C ARG A 190 -13.90 -6.63 10.29
N GLU A 191 -13.86 -5.41 9.76
CA GLU A 191 -12.62 -4.78 9.29
C GLU A 191 -11.54 -4.89 10.38
N PRO A 192 -10.31 -5.31 10.03
CA PRO A 192 -9.20 -5.33 10.95
C PRO A 192 -8.98 -3.95 11.61
N CYS A 193 -8.71 -3.97 12.91
CA CYS A 193 -8.35 -2.78 13.67
C CYS A 193 -6.84 -2.73 13.90
N TYR A 194 -6.26 -1.54 13.87
CA TYR A 194 -4.82 -1.32 14.03
C TYR A 194 -4.56 -0.24 15.07
N ASP A 195 -3.53 -0.47 15.89
CA ASP A 195 -2.91 0.55 16.74
C ASP A 195 -1.71 1.13 15.98
N ILE A 196 -1.78 2.42 15.67
CA ILE A 196 -0.81 3.14 14.86
C ILE A 196 -0.12 4.17 15.73
N THR A 197 1.21 4.11 15.78
CA THR A 197 2.05 5.07 16.51
C THR A 197 2.50 6.20 15.59
N ILE A 198 2.44 7.43 16.10
CA ILE A 198 2.96 8.64 15.45
C ILE A 198 4.04 9.24 16.35
N HIS A 199 5.15 9.61 15.73
CA HIS A 199 6.26 10.30 16.37
C HIS A 199 6.23 11.77 15.95
N SER A 200 5.77 12.64 16.85
CA SER A 200 5.66 14.05 16.54
C SER A 200 7.03 14.72 16.58
N PRO A 201 7.51 15.34 15.48
CA PRO A 201 8.79 16.05 15.51
C PRO A 201 8.72 17.33 16.34
N ASP A 202 7.53 17.92 16.50
CA ASP A 202 7.33 19.16 17.25
C ASP A 202 7.42 18.96 18.76
N THR A 203 6.79 17.90 19.28
CA THR A 203 6.72 17.63 20.73
C THR A 203 7.75 16.60 21.19
N GLY A 204 8.27 15.78 20.27
CA GLY A 204 9.09 14.62 20.59
C GLY A 204 8.30 13.46 21.23
N GLU A 205 6.98 13.61 21.39
CA GLU A 205 6.12 12.60 22.00
C GLU A 205 5.71 11.51 21.01
N ARG A 206 5.37 10.34 21.56
CA ARG A 206 4.75 9.24 20.84
C ARG A 206 3.27 9.20 21.15
N THR A 207 2.44 9.34 20.14
CA THR A 207 0.98 9.19 20.28
C THR A 207 0.53 7.91 19.59
N MET A 208 -0.36 7.15 20.22
CA MET A 208 -0.99 5.98 19.60
C MET A 208 -2.44 6.26 19.26
N TYR A 209 -2.89 5.74 18.12
CA TYR A 209 -4.24 5.86 17.60
C TYR A 209 -4.78 4.49 17.20
N ARG A 210 -6.01 4.16 17.60
CA ARG A 210 -6.70 2.93 17.18
C ARG A 210 -7.66 3.23 16.03
N THR A 211 -7.57 2.47 14.94
CA THR A 211 -8.51 2.58 13.81
C THR A 211 -9.90 2.07 14.18
N THR A 212 -10.93 2.75 13.68
CA THR A 212 -12.34 2.35 13.86
C THR A 212 -12.99 1.88 12.57
N ARG A 213 -12.63 2.48 11.42
CA ARG A 213 -13.04 2.08 10.07
C ARG A 213 -12.16 2.69 8.99
N VAL A 214 -12.16 2.11 7.80
CA VAL A 214 -11.56 2.70 6.61
C VAL A 214 -12.44 3.84 6.06
N ILE A 215 -11.85 5.02 5.82
CA ILE A 215 -12.49 6.13 5.11
C ILE A 215 -12.16 6.06 3.62
N SER A 216 -10.90 5.79 3.28
CA SER A 216 -10.45 5.65 1.90
C SER A 216 -9.14 4.88 1.83
N ASP A 217 -9.06 3.95 0.89
CA ASP A 217 -7.88 3.14 0.61
C ASP A 217 -7.63 2.98 -0.90
N VAL A 218 -8.35 3.74 -1.75
CA VAL A 218 -8.18 3.73 -3.21
C VAL A 218 -6.72 3.94 -3.64
N GLY A 219 -5.94 4.66 -2.81
CA GLY A 219 -4.52 4.88 -3.03
C GLY A 219 -3.66 3.61 -3.02
N VAL A 220 -4.18 2.48 -2.57
CA VAL A 220 -3.47 1.19 -2.50
C VAL A 220 -3.70 0.28 -3.70
N ASP A 221 -4.62 0.64 -4.60
CA ASP A 221 -4.86 -0.12 -5.85
C ASP A 221 -3.71 0.04 -6.86
N GLY A 222 -2.86 1.06 -6.69
CA GLY A 222 -1.62 1.22 -7.44
C GLY A 222 -0.54 0.24 -6.96
N LYS A 223 0.12 -0.44 -7.89
CA LYS A 223 1.28 -1.32 -7.61
C LYS A 223 2.49 -0.56 -7.07
N VAL A 224 2.71 0.63 -7.62
CA VAL A 224 3.67 1.63 -7.16
C VAL A 224 2.93 2.96 -7.03
N GLY A 225 3.34 3.80 -6.09
CA GLY A 225 2.69 5.08 -5.85
C GLY A 225 2.61 5.44 -4.38
N ARG A 226 1.64 6.28 -4.04
CA ARG A 226 1.51 6.85 -2.70
C ARG A 226 1.02 5.84 -1.65
N GLY A 227 0.37 4.76 -2.07
CA GLY A 227 -0.15 3.72 -1.16
C GLY A 227 -1.08 4.30 -0.08
N THR A 228 -1.80 5.39 -0.38
CA THR A 228 -2.49 6.18 0.63
C THR A 228 -3.63 5.41 1.26
N ARG A 229 -3.63 5.38 2.60
CA ARG A 229 -4.74 4.87 3.42
C ARG A 229 -5.23 5.97 4.35
N VAL A 230 -6.54 6.03 4.55
CA VAL A 230 -7.22 7.01 5.39
C VAL A 230 -8.18 6.27 6.29
N TRP A 231 -7.98 6.40 7.59
CA TRP A 231 -8.82 5.78 8.61
C TRP A 231 -9.49 6.82 9.49
N GLU A 232 -10.66 6.47 9.98
CA GLU A 232 -11.20 7.07 11.19
C GLU A 232 -10.48 6.43 12.39
N VAL A 233 -10.07 7.24 13.36
CA VAL A 233 -9.28 6.79 14.51
C VAL A 233 -9.71 7.43 15.83
N LYS A 234 -9.39 6.78 16.94
CA LYS A 234 -9.41 7.37 18.29
C LYS A 234 -8.02 7.38 18.90
N LYS A 235 -7.68 8.43 19.65
CA LYS A 235 -6.42 8.48 20.41
C LYS A 235 -6.48 7.45 21.55
N LEU A 236 -5.38 6.73 21.78
CA LEU A 236 -5.25 5.81 22.91
C LEU A 236 -4.67 6.55 24.12
N ALA A 237 -5.29 6.36 25.27
CA ALA A 237 -4.78 6.76 26.57
C ALA A 237 -4.86 5.55 27.51
N ASN A 238 -3.75 5.15 28.12
CA ASN A 238 -3.65 3.92 28.91
C ASN A 238 -4.17 2.67 28.17
N ASN A 239 -3.83 2.55 26.88
CA ASN A 239 -4.27 1.49 25.95
C ASN A 239 -5.77 1.42 25.64
N GLU A 240 -6.55 2.41 26.07
CA GLU A 240 -7.98 2.51 25.78
C GLU A 240 -8.31 3.64 24.81
N PRO A 241 -9.23 3.45 23.85
CA PRO A 241 -9.68 4.50 22.95
C PRO A 241 -10.44 5.60 23.71
N THR A 242 -9.95 6.84 23.65
CA THR A 242 -10.52 7.98 24.38
C THR A 242 -10.71 9.20 23.49
N GLY A 243 -11.56 10.12 23.93
CA GLY A 243 -11.81 11.38 23.25
C GLY A 243 -12.65 11.28 21.97
N PRO A 244 -12.66 12.34 21.15
CA PRO A 244 -13.40 12.37 19.90
C PRO A 244 -12.73 11.52 18.81
N LEU A 245 -13.44 11.34 17.70
CA LEU A 245 -12.92 10.70 16.50
C LEU A 245 -12.08 11.68 15.68
N TYR A 246 -11.04 11.15 15.05
CA TYR A 246 -10.12 11.89 14.16
C TYR A 246 -9.93 11.13 12.85
N VAL A 247 -9.22 11.74 11.90
CA VAL A 247 -8.80 11.08 10.66
C VAL A 247 -7.31 10.89 10.63
N LEU A 248 -6.82 9.67 10.43
CA LEU A 248 -5.41 9.39 10.19
C LEU A 248 -5.20 9.12 8.69
N LYS A 249 -4.34 9.89 8.06
CA LYS A 249 -3.84 9.68 6.70
C LYS A 249 -2.43 9.13 6.76
N ASP A 250 -2.21 8.02 6.07
CA ASP A 250 -0.95 7.31 5.97
C ASP A 250 -0.53 7.25 4.49
N VAL A 251 0.68 7.72 4.18
CA VAL A 251 1.06 8.02 2.79
C VAL A 251 2.56 8.01 2.53
N TRP A 252 2.95 7.56 1.33
CA TRP A 252 4.30 7.65 0.77
C TRP A 252 4.45 8.86 -0.16
N SER A 253 5.09 9.90 0.34
CA SER A 253 5.25 11.21 -0.31
C SER A 253 6.64 11.37 -0.91
N HIS A 254 6.80 12.18 -1.96
CA HIS A 254 8.15 12.43 -2.49
C HIS A 254 8.93 13.40 -1.56
N PRO A 255 10.22 13.16 -1.32
CA PRO A 255 11.04 13.97 -0.41
C PRO A 255 11.36 15.36 -0.97
N ASP A 256 11.25 15.56 -2.29
CA ASP A 256 11.42 16.87 -2.95
C ASP A 256 10.21 17.78 -2.75
N ARG A 257 9.13 17.28 -2.15
CA ARG A 257 7.94 18.06 -1.83
C ARG A 257 7.92 18.40 -0.34
N GLU A 258 7.60 19.65 -0.05
CA GLU A 258 7.32 20.06 1.32
C GLU A 258 6.16 19.23 1.89
N ALA A 259 6.32 18.79 3.14
CA ALA A 259 5.37 17.91 3.79
C ALA A 259 4.01 18.60 3.98
N GLU A 260 2.93 17.86 3.77
CA GLU A 260 1.56 18.41 3.78
C GLU A 260 1.19 19.09 5.10
N HIS A 261 1.67 18.58 6.24
CA HIS A 261 1.44 19.23 7.54
C HIS A 261 2.08 20.61 7.64
N VAL A 262 3.24 20.83 7.01
CA VAL A 262 3.92 22.13 6.96
C VAL A 262 3.08 23.10 6.14
N LYS A 263 2.70 22.72 4.91
CA LYS A 263 1.82 23.53 4.04
C LYS A 263 0.54 23.96 4.74
N LEU A 264 -0.13 23.01 5.40
CA LEU A 264 -1.38 23.27 6.11
C LEU A 264 -1.19 24.18 7.33
N LYS A 265 -0.06 24.08 8.04
CA LYS A 265 0.27 24.99 9.15
C LYS A 265 0.54 26.41 8.65
N THR A 266 1.31 26.56 7.57
CA THR A 266 1.62 27.85 6.95
C THR A 266 0.34 28.56 6.52
N ILE A 267 -0.51 27.89 5.73
CA ILE A 267 -1.80 28.46 5.28
C ILE A 267 -2.65 28.90 6.49
N ARG A 268 -2.74 28.06 7.53
CA ARG A 268 -3.56 28.39 8.70
C ARG A 268 -3.01 29.53 9.56
N GLY A 269 -1.69 29.69 9.61
CA GLY A 269 -1.05 30.75 10.39
C GLY A 269 -1.00 32.09 9.67
N GLU A 270 -0.82 32.07 8.35
CA GLU A 270 -0.60 33.28 7.54
C GLU A 270 -1.87 33.73 6.81
N GLN A 271 -2.83 32.83 6.58
CA GLN A 271 -4.01 33.06 5.77
C GLN A 271 -5.29 32.55 6.45
N GLU A 272 -5.64 33.15 7.59
CA GLU A 272 -6.76 32.70 8.43
C GLU A 272 -8.10 32.61 7.66
N ALA A 273 -8.33 33.49 6.68
CA ALA A 273 -9.52 33.46 5.83
C ALA A 273 -9.71 32.14 5.05
N TYR A 274 -8.62 31.45 4.73
CA TYR A 274 -8.64 30.21 3.93
C TYR A 274 -8.56 28.96 4.79
N ALA A 275 -8.28 29.13 6.08
CA ALA A 275 -8.21 28.04 7.04
C ALA A 275 -9.52 27.23 7.10
N GLU A 276 -10.66 27.79 6.69
CA GLU A 276 -11.93 27.06 6.63
C GLU A 276 -12.01 26.02 5.50
N HIS A 277 -11.20 26.16 4.45
CA HIS A 277 -11.18 25.26 3.29
C HIS A 277 -10.27 24.03 3.48
N PHE A 278 -9.43 24.04 4.51
CA PHE A 278 -8.45 23.00 4.76
C PHE A 278 -8.66 22.26 6.07
N LEU A 279 -8.30 20.97 6.10
CA LEU A 279 -8.29 20.17 7.31
C LEU A 279 -7.28 20.72 8.33
N THR A 280 -7.54 20.49 9.61
CA THR A 280 -6.67 20.92 10.71
C THR A 280 -5.76 19.79 11.13
N PRO A 281 -4.45 19.84 10.83
CA PRO A 281 -3.50 18.85 11.35
C PRO A 281 -3.37 18.99 12.86
N LEU A 282 -3.44 17.86 13.58
CA LEU A 282 -3.32 17.77 15.05
C LEU A 282 -2.05 17.04 15.47
N ASP A 283 -1.69 16.00 14.75
CA ASP A 283 -0.49 15.20 14.98
C ASP A 283 0.05 14.74 13.61
N TYR A 284 1.34 14.51 13.51
CA TYR A 284 1.99 14.09 12.28
C TYR A 284 3.41 13.64 12.55
N GLY A 285 3.98 12.87 11.63
CA GLY A 285 5.37 12.46 11.71
C GLY A 285 5.79 11.67 10.50
N PHE A 286 7.09 11.69 10.22
CA PHE A 286 7.69 10.70 9.35
C PHE A 286 7.84 9.39 10.11
N VAL A 287 7.54 8.28 9.44
CA VAL A 287 7.65 6.95 10.03
C VAL A 287 9.13 6.54 10.00
N PRO A 288 9.72 6.13 11.12
CA PRO A 288 11.11 5.67 11.13
C PRO A 288 11.22 4.22 10.68
N PRO A 289 12.34 3.82 10.04
CA PRO A 289 12.54 2.43 9.61
C PRO A 289 12.78 1.49 10.79
N ASN A 290 13.34 2.03 11.88
CA ASN A 290 13.52 1.39 13.18
C ASN A 290 13.05 2.38 14.29
N PRO A 291 12.11 2.00 15.17
CA PRO A 291 11.62 2.84 16.27
C PRO A 291 12.70 3.29 17.27
N GLU A 292 13.85 2.62 17.31
CA GLU A 292 15.01 3.01 18.13
C GLU A 292 15.76 4.22 17.54
N ILE A 293 15.61 4.47 16.24
CA ILE A 293 16.24 5.59 15.52
C ILE A 293 15.16 6.47 14.87
N PRO A 294 14.32 7.16 15.67
CA PRO A 294 13.14 7.87 15.18
C PRO A 294 13.47 9.09 14.29
N ALA A 295 14.70 9.61 14.36
CA ALA A 295 15.10 10.81 13.62
C ALA A 295 15.25 10.58 12.11
N LEU A 296 15.39 9.33 11.66
CA LEU A 296 15.60 9.02 10.25
C LEU A 296 14.25 8.64 9.61
N PRO A 297 13.74 9.40 8.62
CA PRO A 297 12.54 9.00 7.90
C PRO A 297 12.81 7.75 7.06
N ASP A 298 11.83 6.85 7.07
CA ASP A 298 11.82 5.69 6.20
C ASP A 298 11.63 6.13 4.74
N SER A 299 12.43 5.55 3.87
CA SER A 299 12.55 5.98 2.48
C SER A 299 12.81 4.78 1.58
N THR A 300 12.12 4.75 0.44
CA THR A 300 12.12 3.59 -0.48
C THR A 300 13.47 3.26 -1.10
N ASP A 301 14.37 4.23 -1.20
CA ASP A 301 15.72 4.10 -1.77
C ASP A 301 16.67 3.36 -0.80
N LYS A 302 16.54 3.63 0.51
CA LYS A 302 17.38 3.01 1.54
C LYS A 302 17.14 1.50 1.69
N THR A 303 15.94 1.00 1.39
CA THR A 303 15.57 -0.40 1.60
C THR A 303 16.41 -1.37 0.76
N LEU A 304 16.75 -1.01 -0.48
CA LEU A 304 17.57 -1.82 -1.38
C LEU A 304 19.04 -1.40 -1.43
N GLY A 305 19.45 -0.41 -0.63
CA GLY A 305 20.79 0.19 -0.73
C GLY A 305 21.02 0.83 -2.11
N SER A 306 20.06 1.61 -2.58
CA SER A 306 19.92 2.23 -3.91
C SER A 306 21.09 3.10 -4.42
N GLU A 307 22.22 3.14 -3.71
CA GLU A 307 23.46 3.67 -4.26
C GLU A 307 24.02 2.78 -5.39
N LYS A 308 23.52 1.54 -5.53
CA LYS A 308 23.89 0.65 -6.64
C LYS A 308 23.03 0.91 -7.87
N PRO A 309 23.63 1.07 -9.06
CA PRO A 309 22.88 1.14 -10.31
C PRO A 309 22.17 -0.20 -10.54
N PHE A 310 20.89 -0.15 -10.90
CA PHE A 310 20.14 -1.32 -11.36
C PHE A 310 20.06 -1.29 -12.87
N ASP A 311 20.32 -2.45 -13.49
CA ASP A 311 20.20 -2.60 -14.93
C ASP A 311 18.74 -2.92 -15.31
N PRO A 312 18.17 -2.22 -16.32
CA PRO A 312 16.88 -2.61 -16.86
C PRO A 312 16.92 -4.05 -17.37
N THR A 313 15.95 -4.86 -16.97
CA THR A 313 15.86 -6.28 -17.41
C THR A 313 15.58 -6.42 -18.90
N GLY A 314 15.21 -5.33 -19.59
CA GLY A 314 14.74 -5.34 -20.98
C GLY A 314 13.36 -5.98 -21.17
N VAL A 315 12.71 -6.42 -20.09
CA VAL A 315 11.38 -7.04 -20.11
C VAL A 315 10.32 -6.00 -19.73
N VAL A 316 9.32 -5.81 -20.60
CA VAL A 316 8.17 -4.95 -20.31
C VAL A 316 7.03 -5.82 -19.77
N LEU A 317 6.57 -5.52 -18.55
CA LEU A 317 5.43 -6.19 -17.93
C LEU A 317 4.16 -5.35 -18.13
N ASN A 318 3.16 -5.92 -18.80
CA ASN A 318 1.84 -5.30 -18.93
C ASN A 318 1.01 -5.60 -17.67
N LEU A 319 1.08 -4.69 -16.69
CA LEU A 319 0.47 -4.87 -15.37
C LEU A 319 -0.99 -4.38 -15.28
N HIS A 320 -1.60 -3.98 -16.40
CA HIS A 320 -3.01 -3.59 -16.49
C HIS A 320 -3.89 -4.79 -16.86
N PRO A 321 -4.94 -5.09 -16.08
CA PRO A 321 -6.08 -5.81 -16.63
C PRO A 321 -6.87 -4.84 -17.50
N GLU A 322 -6.96 -5.09 -18.81
CA GLU A 322 -7.89 -4.39 -19.72
C GLU A 322 -9.38 -4.54 -19.32
N SER A 323 -9.72 -5.28 -18.26
CA SER A 323 -11.09 -5.76 -18.02
C SER A 323 -11.95 -4.96 -17.02
N PHE A 324 -11.43 -3.94 -16.31
CA PHE A 324 -12.27 -3.24 -15.32
C PHE A 324 -13.02 -2.00 -15.85
N VAL A 325 -12.53 -1.34 -16.90
CA VAL A 325 -13.12 -0.08 -17.38
C VAL A 325 -14.24 -0.32 -18.41
N ILE A 326 -14.18 -1.40 -19.19
CA ILE A 326 -15.14 -1.66 -20.27
C ILE A 326 -16.50 -2.18 -19.77
N THR A 327 -16.56 -2.79 -18.58
CA THR A 327 -17.80 -3.42 -18.09
C THR A 327 -18.85 -2.40 -17.62
N MET A 328 -18.44 -1.22 -17.14
CA MET A 328 -19.38 -0.15 -16.76
C MET A 328 -19.96 0.62 -17.97
N LEU A 329 -19.27 0.61 -19.12
CA LEU A 329 -19.71 1.32 -20.33
C LEU A 329 -20.58 0.47 -21.26
N ARG A 330 -20.70 -0.85 -21.04
CA ARG A 330 -21.50 -1.75 -21.89
C ARG A 330 -22.98 -1.86 -21.48
N SER A 331 -23.41 -1.18 -20.41
CA SER A 331 -24.82 -1.22 -19.95
C SER A 331 -25.71 -0.08 -20.50
N ILE A 332 -25.19 0.80 -21.38
CA ILE A 332 -26.00 1.87 -21.98
C ILE A 332 -25.79 1.87 -23.49
N THR A 333 -26.47 0.97 -24.19
CA THR A 333 -26.77 1.15 -25.63
C THR A 333 -28.18 0.66 -25.91
N SER A 334 -29.17 1.51 -25.62
CA SER A 334 -30.36 1.60 -26.46
C SER A 334 -30.05 2.48 -27.69
N THR A 335 -30.81 2.23 -28.74
CA THR A 335 -30.66 2.59 -30.15
C THR A 335 -30.58 4.10 -30.50
N PRO A 336 -30.14 4.44 -31.74
CA PRO A 336 -29.53 5.72 -32.10
C PRO A 336 -30.56 6.78 -32.51
N ARG A 337 -30.25 8.04 -32.20
CA ARG A 337 -30.83 9.20 -32.89
C ARG A 337 -29.78 10.27 -33.16
N ASP A 338 -29.85 10.76 -34.39
CA ASP A 338 -28.98 11.73 -35.03
C ASP A 338 -28.92 13.09 -34.35
N SER A 339 -27.73 13.70 -34.49
CA SER A 339 -27.42 15.12 -34.71
C SER A 339 -27.87 16.15 -33.66
N VAL A 340 -26.92 16.90 -33.11
CA VAL A 340 -26.54 18.26 -33.55
C VAL A 340 -25.46 18.81 -32.59
N GLU A 341 -24.49 19.51 -33.17
CA GLU A 341 -23.45 20.36 -32.56
C GLU A 341 -22.29 19.67 -31.82
N LYS A 342 -21.10 19.84 -32.40
CA LYS A 342 -19.79 19.66 -31.76
C LYS A 342 -19.58 20.78 -30.74
N PRO A 343 -19.31 20.47 -29.46
CA PRO A 343 -18.46 21.31 -28.63
C PRO A 343 -17.03 20.78 -28.71
N ASP A 344 -16.09 21.72 -28.77
CA ASP A 344 -14.66 21.53 -28.91
C ASP A 344 -14.06 20.50 -27.95
N ASP A 345 -12.92 19.93 -28.39
CA ASP A 345 -12.10 18.92 -27.74
C ASP A 345 -12.07 19.06 -26.20
N VAL A 346 -12.94 18.30 -25.53
CA VAL A 346 -12.81 18.04 -24.09
C VAL A 346 -11.59 17.14 -23.94
N PRO A 347 -10.51 17.57 -23.26
CA PRO A 347 -9.40 16.68 -22.98
C PRO A 347 -9.94 15.53 -22.13
N GLY A 348 -9.74 14.29 -22.61
CA GLY A 348 -9.94 13.11 -21.78
C GLY A 348 -9.16 13.22 -20.46
N PRO A 349 -9.46 12.36 -19.47
CA PRO A 349 -8.74 12.34 -18.20
C PRO A 349 -7.23 12.37 -18.46
N PRO A 350 -6.43 13.11 -17.65
CA PRO A 350 -5.01 13.23 -17.90
C PRO A 350 -4.43 11.83 -18.03
N GLN A 351 -3.90 11.50 -19.21
CA GLN A 351 -3.11 10.30 -19.34
C GLN A 351 -2.02 10.38 -18.27
N PRO A 352 -1.82 9.34 -17.44
CA PRO A 352 -0.74 9.34 -16.48
C PRO A 352 0.53 9.61 -17.26
N ARG A 353 1.21 10.72 -16.95
CA ARG A 353 2.43 11.12 -17.65
C ARG A 353 3.31 9.89 -17.78
N PHE A 354 3.58 9.50 -19.02
CA PHE A 354 4.40 8.34 -19.36
C PHE A 354 5.65 8.35 -18.47
N CYS A 355 5.68 7.50 -17.45
CA CYS A 355 6.92 7.17 -16.78
C CYS A 355 7.78 6.55 -17.87
N ALA A 356 8.90 7.20 -18.20
CA ALA A 356 9.83 6.72 -19.20
C ALA A 356 10.08 5.22 -18.95
N PHE A 357 9.71 4.39 -19.92
CA PHE A 357 9.94 2.95 -19.88
C PHE A 357 11.43 2.72 -19.63
N GLY A 358 11.77 2.06 -18.52
CA GLY A 358 13.14 1.57 -18.27
C GLY A 358 13.96 2.30 -17.21
N CYS A 359 13.37 3.03 -16.26
CA CYS A 359 14.09 3.52 -15.09
C CYS A 359 13.32 3.17 -13.81
N LEU A 360 14.05 2.76 -12.76
CA LEU A 360 13.55 2.87 -11.39
C LEU A 360 13.03 4.28 -11.13
N SER A 361 12.10 4.43 -10.19
CA SER A 361 11.61 5.72 -9.77
C SER A 361 12.82 6.59 -9.39
N LYS A 362 13.17 7.55 -10.25
CA LYS A 362 14.22 8.54 -9.99
C LYS A 362 13.96 9.36 -8.72
N ARG A 363 12.74 9.25 -8.18
CA ARG A 363 12.29 9.97 -7.00
C ARG A 363 11.91 8.95 -5.93
N PRO A 364 12.69 8.82 -4.85
CA PRO A 364 12.25 8.06 -3.70
C PRO A 364 10.92 8.58 -3.14
N ARG A 365 10.34 7.80 -2.24
CA ARG A 365 9.23 8.25 -1.39
C ARG A 365 9.61 8.07 0.06
N GLN A 366 9.21 9.02 0.89
CA GLN A 366 9.28 8.98 2.33
C GLN A 366 7.92 8.67 2.92
N TYR A 367 7.93 7.89 4.00
CA TYR A 367 6.71 7.45 4.65
C TYR A 367 6.28 8.44 5.74
N CYS A 368 5.05 8.96 5.67
CA CYS A 368 4.55 9.94 6.63
C CYS A 368 3.09 9.71 7.02
N ARG A 369 2.74 10.16 8.22
CA ARG A 369 1.39 10.15 8.78
C ARG A 369 0.96 11.54 9.21
N ILE A 370 -0.33 11.81 9.05
CA ILE A 370 -0.97 13.05 9.52
C ILE A 370 -2.33 12.70 10.11
N VAL A 371 -2.61 13.23 11.30
CA VAL A 371 -3.91 13.16 11.96
C VAL A 371 -4.61 14.50 11.83
N PHE A 372 -5.86 14.46 11.38
CA PHE A 372 -6.71 15.63 11.21
C PHE A 372 -7.85 15.64 12.23
N ARG A 373 -8.21 16.85 12.66
CA ARG A 373 -9.35 17.08 13.56
C ARG A 373 -10.68 16.72 12.90
N GLU A 374 -10.86 17.17 11.66
CA GLU A 374 -12.11 17.02 10.94
C GLU A 374 -12.23 15.67 10.25
N ILE A 375 -13.43 15.10 10.28
CA ILE A 375 -13.79 13.91 9.51
C ILE A 375 -14.53 14.35 8.25
N GLY A 376 -13.95 14.02 7.10
CA GLY A 376 -14.52 14.32 5.80
C GLY A 376 -15.05 13.09 5.07
N THR A 377 -15.90 13.35 4.08
CA THR A 377 -16.36 12.33 3.13
C THR A 377 -15.56 12.45 1.84
N PRO A 378 -15.01 11.35 1.29
CA PRO A 378 -14.35 11.37 -0.01
C PRO A 378 -15.29 11.88 -1.12
N VAL A 379 -14.78 12.71 -2.04
CA VAL A 379 -15.60 13.32 -3.12
C VAL A 379 -16.37 12.27 -3.93
N HIS A 380 -15.75 11.14 -4.25
CA HIS A 380 -16.38 10.07 -5.03
C HIS A 380 -17.52 9.34 -4.30
N ASN A 381 -17.67 9.56 -2.98
CA ASN A 381 -18.80 9.05 -2.19
C ASN A 381 -19.94 10.06 -2.07
N LEU A 382 -19.75 11.32 -2.51
CA LEU A 382 -20.80 12.33 -2.51
C LEU A 382 -21.84 12.00 -3.58
N ARG A 383 -23.10 11.91 -3.17
CA ARG A 383 -24.24 11.62 -4.08
C ARG A 383 -24.98 12.87 -4.54
N ILE A 384 -24.73 13.99 -3.88
CA ILE A 384 -25.36 15.28 -4.19
C ILE A 384 -24.35 16.11 -5.00
N PHE A 385 -24.72 16.46 -6.23
CA PHE A 385 -23.85 17.25 -7.11
C PHE A 385 -23.47 18.60 -6.50
N ALA A 386 -24.40 19.27 -5.81
CA ALA A 386 -24.11 20.53 -5.12
C ALA A 386 -22.96 20.36 -4.10
N ASP A 387 -22.96 19.28 -3.32
CA ASP A 387 -21.89 19.01 -2.36
C ASP A 387 -20.56 18.72 -3.04
N THR A 388 -20.61 18.06 -4.20
CA THR A 388 -19.43 17.80 -5.04
C THR A 388 -18.83 19.10 -5.56
N PHE A 389 -19.65 19.99 -6.12
CA PHE A 389 -19.21 21.31 -6.59
C PHE A 389 -18.67 22.16 -5.45
N ILE A 390 -19.32 22.16 -4.28
CA ILE A 390 -18.81 22.87 -3.09
C ILE A 390 -17.43 22.34 -2.69
N ALA A 391 -17.24 21.01 -2.66
CA ALA A 391 -15.96 20.41 -2.32
C ALA A 391 -14.87 20.78 -3.34
N ILE A 392 -15.18 20.73 -4.64
CA ILE A 392 -14.25 21.11 -5.72
C ILE A 392 -13.92 22.61 -5.65
N GLN A 393 -14.92 23.47 -5.51
CA GLN A 393 -14.73 24.92 -5.39
C GLN A 393 -13.89 25.29 -4.17
N GLY A 394 -14.15 24.65 -3.02
CA GLY A 394 -13.33 24.84 -1.82
C GLY A 394 -11.88 24.40 -2.03
N GLY A 395 -11.67 23.26 -2.71
CA GLY A 395 -10.34 22.79 -3.09
C GLY A 395 -9.61 23.75 -4.02
N MET A 396 -10.28 24.24 -5.07
CA MET A 396 -9.72 25.20 -6.02
C MET A 396 -9.33 26.51 -5.36
N LYS A 397 -10.20 27.07 -4.51
CA LYS A 397 -9.90 28.29 -3.74
C LYS A 397 -8.68 28.10 -2.84
N GLY A 398 -8.51 26.91 -2.26
CA GLY A 398 -7.32 26.59 -1.50
C GLY A 398 -6.05 26.48 -2.38
N GLU A 399 -6.18 25.96 -3.59
CA GLU A 399 -5.05 25.68 -4.49
C GLU A 399 -4.48 26.93 -5.17
N GLU A 400 -5.34 27.82 -5.68
CA GLU A 400 -4.95 29.05 -6.40
C GLU A 400 -3.98 29.92 -5.57
N GLU A 401 -4.20 30.02 -4.26
CA GLU A 401 -3.39 30.89 -3.39
C GLU A 401 -2.19 30.18 -2.74
N SER A 402 -2.22 28.85 -2.62
CA SER A 402 -1.02 28.09 -2.25
C SER A 402 0.12 28.30 -3.26
N CYS A 403 -0.21 28.51 -4.55
CA CYS A 403 0.74 28.91 -5.58
C CYS A 403 1.23 30.35 -5.39
N GLU A 404 0.38 31.28 -4.91
CA GLU A 404 0.77 32.66 -4.64
C GLU A 404 1.72 32.78 -3.43
N VAL A 405 1.57 31.92 -2.41
CA VAL A 405 2.51 31.82 -1.28
C VAL A 405 3.87 31.27 -1.72
N GLU A 406 3.90 30.23 -2.56
CA GLU A 406 5.15 29.73 -3.15
C GLU A 406 5.84 30.83 -4.01
N LEU A 407 5.07 31.68 -4.70
CA LEU A 407 5.60 32.81 -5.47
C LEU A 407 6.05 34.01 -4.62
N SER A 408 5.43 34.26 -3.47
CA SER A 408 5.82 35.37 -2.57
C SER A 408 7.10 35.03 -1.79
N THR A 409 7.30 33.77 -1.42
CA THR A 409 8.49 33.27 -0.72
C THR A 409 9.70 33.04 -1.65
N THR A 410 9.50 32.82 -2.95
CA THR A 410 10.57 32.65 -3.95
C THR A 410 11.08 33.95 -4.59
N ASN A 411 10.62 35.12 -4.14
CA ASN A 411 11.14 36.43 -4.60
C ASN A 411 12.58 36.75 -4.15
N THR A 412 13.27 35.80 -3.52
CA THR A 412 14.73 35.75 -3.48
C THR A 412 15.20 34.51 -4.22
N THR A 413 16.00 34.72 -5.27
CA THR A 413 16.65 33.76 -6.18
C THR A 413 15.82 33.16 -7.33
N ASN A 414 16.05 33.73 -8.52
CA ASN A 414 15.78 33.16 -9.84
C ASN A 414 16.16 31.67 -9.90
N LEU A 415 15.24 30.80 -10.36
CA LEU A 415 15.50 29.74 -11.34
C LEU A 415 14.20 29.06 -11.82
N ARG A 416 14.15 28.91 -13.16
CA ARG A 416 13.26 28.14 -14.05
C ARG A 416 12.05 27.37 -13.48
N LYS A 417 10.86 27.82 -13.93
CA LYS A 417 9.60 27.07 -13.99
C LYS A 417 9.75 25.86 -14.91
N ASP A 418 9.59 24.66 -14.37
CA ASP A 418 9.24 23.45 -15.13
C ASP A 418 8.45 22.47 -14.25
N PHE A 419 7.24 22.16 -14.70
CA PHE A 419 6.32 21.09 -14.27
C PHE A 419 5.61 21.21 -12.91
N ILE A 420 4.48 21.93 -12.93
CA ILE A 420 3.35 21.73 -12.02
C ILE A 420 2.66 20.41 -12.38
N GLU A 421 2.43 19.56 -11.39
CA GLU A 421 1.59 18.38 -11.47
C GLU A 421 0.73 18.34 -10.21
N HIS A 422 -0.58 18.46 -10.42
CA HIS A 422 -1.63 18.83 -9.46
C HIS A 422 -1.46 18.28 -8.03
N PRO A 423 -1.69 19.10 -6.99
CA PRO A 423 -2.02 18.62 -5.66
C PRO A 423 -3.43 18.00 -5.75
N THR A 424 -3.52 16.69 -5.85
CA THR A 424 -4.77 15.99 -5.52
C THR A 424 -4.96 16.08 -4.01
N GLY A 425 -5.40 17.24 -3.52
CA GLY A 425 -6.11 17.35 -2.27
C GLY A 425 -7.36 16.50 -2.42
N ALA A 426 -7.47 15.42 -1.66
CA ALA A 426 -8.76 14.78 -1.50
C ALA A 426 -9.70 15.84 -0.91
N GLY A 427 -10.60 16.39 -1.73
CA GLY A 427 -11.57 17.38 -1.31
C GLY A 427 -12.47 16.76 -0.25
N PHE A 428 -12.19 17.06 1.02
CA PHE A 428 -12.95 16.55 2.14
C PHE A 428 -13.89 17.66 2.63
N ARG A 429 -15.21 17.43 2.55
CA ARG A 429 -16.18 18.34 3.17
C ARG A 429 -16.23 18.09 4.68
N LYS A 430 -16.03 19.13 5.49
CA LYS A 430 -16.22 19.15 6.94
C LYS A 430 -17.71 19.01 7.27
N ASN A 431 -18.10 17.98 8.02
CA ASN A 431 -19.47 17.88 8.53
C ASN A 431 -19.68 18.89 9.67
N LYS A 432 -20.73 19.72 9.58
CA LYS A 432 -21.20 20.55 10.70
C LYS A 432 -22.13 19.70 11.58
N GLU A 433 -21.80 19.53 12.85
CA GLU A 433 -22.73 19.01 13.86
C GLU A 433 -23.86 20.02 14.07
N THR A 434 -25.09 19.68 13.68
CA THR A 434 -26.28 20.41 14.11
C THR A 434 -26.92 19.65 15.26
N GLY A 435 -26.52 19.96 16.48
CA GLY A 435 -27.29 19.64 17.67
C GLY A 435 -28.57 20.48 17.68
N ARG A 436 -29.73 19.86 17.45
CA ARG A 436 -31.01 20.45 17.87
C ARG A 436 -31.44 19.73 19.14
N ASP A 437 -31.23 20.41 20.26
CA ASP A 437 -31.94 20.13 21.49
C ASP A 437 -33.44 20.33 21.25
N TYR A 438 -34.22 19.28 21.46
CA TYR A 438 -35.67 19.39 21.66
C TYR A 438 -35.92 19.19 23.16
N GLY A 439 -36.14 20.30 23.85
CA GLY A 439 -36.68 20.38 25.21
C GLY A 439 -37.96 21.24 25.23
N PRO A 440 -38.87 21.02 26.18
CA PRO A 440 -40.31 21.04 25.95
C PRO A 440 -40.94 22.42 26.15
N GLY A 441 -41.89 22.78 25.29
CA GLY A 441 -42.73 23.96 25.42
C GLY A 441 -44.19 23.58 25.57
N VAL A 442 -44.63 23.45 26.82
CA VAL A 442 -46.04 23.55 27.23
C VAL A 442 -46.40 25.03 27.22
N CYS A 443 -47.58 25.39 26.68
CA CYS A 443 -48.47 26.39 27.26
C CYS A 443 -49.85 26.35 26.55
N GLU A 444 -50.86 26.26 27.41
CA GLU A 444 -52.31 26.24 27.24
C GLU A 444 -52.92 27.57 26.77
N GLU A 445 -54.20 27.47 26.35
CA GLU A 445 -55.31 28.47 26.40
C GLU A 445 -55.11 29.79 25.62
N ASP A 446 -56.00 30.28 24.76
CA ASP A 446 -57.47 30.19 24.63
C ASP A 446 -57.92 30.04 23.15
#